data_AF-A0AAV5VXW5-F1
#
_entry.id   AF-A0AAV5VXW5-F1
#
_cell.length_a   1.000
_cell.length_b   1.000
_cell.length_c   1.000
_cell.angle_alpha   90.00
_cell.angle_beta   90.00
_cell.angle_gamma   90.00
#
_symmetry.space_group_name_H-M   'P 1'
#
loop_
_entity.id
_entity.type
_entity.pdbx_description
1 polymer ?
#
loop_
_entity_poly.entity_id
_entity_poly.type
_entity_poly.pdbx_seq_one_letter_code
_entity_poly.pdbx_strand_id
1 'polypeptide(L)'
;IIVRRLTQIFKLKTYPNEETAAIGHAIDRMLDLHTYNLLVQARIPSINAFVSFMTRSVLPPFRPLVVAFGTWIGKRIARKRVAGSIGYFSEGEYEELLRNDLIQLQNILGDKKFLLGKEPTAVDCTAFGHLCAALYAVPTARFLVHELIESPEFTPLNEYIDRVEDRIFG
;
A
#
# COMPACT_ATOMS: atom_id res chain seq x y z
N ILE A 1 10.99 -13.98 3.31
CA ILE A 1 11.61 -15.06 4.13
C ILE A 1 10.70 -15.48 5.28
N ILE A 2 10.17 -14.54 6.08
CA ILE A 2 9.30 -14.85 7.23
C ILE A 2 8.06 -15.64 6.78
N VAL A 3 7.25 -15.11 5.86
CA VAL A 3 6.05 -15.78 5.33
C VAL A 3 6.38 -17.18 4.82
N ARG A 4 7.40 -17.33 3.97
CA ARG A 4 7.87 -18.63 3.47
C ARG A 4 8.17 -19.63 4.60
N ARG A 5 8.89 -19.19 5.65
CA ARG A 5 9.23 -20.05 6.80
C ARG A 5 7.98 -20.45 7.58
N LEU A 6 7.06 -19.51 7.82
CA LEU A 6 5.80 -19.79 8.51
C LEU A 6 4.94 -20.78 7.72
N THR A 7 4.81 -20.60 6.41
CA THR A 7 4.10 -21.54 5.52
C THR A 7 4.68 -22.96 5.60
N GLN A 8 6.01 -23.08 5.65
CA GLN A 8 6.68 -24.37 5.79
C GLN A 8 6.43 -25.01 7.16
N ILE A 9 6.56 -24.24 8.25
CA ILE A 9 6.35 -24.72 9.63
C ILE A 9 4.91 -25.19 9.84
N PHE A 10 3.94 -24.39 9.39
CA PHE A 10 2.52 -24.68 9.57
C PHE A 10 1.92 -25.56 8.46
N LYS A 11 2.74 -25.97 7.47
CA LYS A 11 2.32 -26.80 6.32
C LYS A 11 1.08 -26.24 5.61
N LEU A 12 1.02 -24.91 5.48
CA LEU A 12 -0.13 -24.23 4.89
C LEU A 12 -0.10 -24.36 3.37
N LYS A 13 -1.24 -24.74 2.78
CA LYS A 13 -1.43 -24.68 1.33
C LYS A 13 -1.89 -23.27 0.95
N THR A 14 -0.94 -22.39 0.67
CA THR A 14 -1.20 -20.97 0.33
C THR A 14 -1.81 -20.74 -1.05
N TYR A 15 -1.63 -21.69 -1.97
CA TYR A 15 -2.10 -21.60 -3.36
C TYR A 15 -2.67 -22.94 -3.83
N PRO A 16 -3.64 -22.93 -4.78
CA PRO A 16 -4.27 -24.15 -5.27
C PRO A 16 -3.29 -25.05 -6.05
N ASN A 17 -2.40 -24.44 -6.84
CA ASN A 17 -1.37 -25.11 -7.66
C ASN A 17 -0.10 -24.23 -7.78
N GLU A 18 0.96 -24.80 -8.35
CA GLU A 18 2.28 -24.14 -8.47
C GLU A 18 2.30 -22.97 -9.45
N GLU A 19 1.50 -23.03 -10.52
CA GLU A 19 1.38 -21.95 -11.49
C GLU A 19 0.77 -20.70 -10.85
N THR A 20 -0.35 -20.86 -10.13
CA THR A 20 -0.97 -19.78 -9.36
C THR A 20 -0.04 -19.24 -8.28
N ALA A 21 0.79 -20.10 -7.67
CA ALA A 21 1.80 -19.66 -6.72
C ALA A 21 2.89 -18.81 -7.38
N ALA A 22 3.33 -19.16 -8.59
CA ALA A 22 4.30 -18.39 -9.36
C ALA A 22 3.74 -17.03 -9.81
N ILE A 23 2.51 -17.00 -10.32
CA ILE A 23 1.79 -15.76 -10.65
C ILE A 23 1.64 -14.91 -9.40
N GLY A 24 1.18 -15.50 -8.29
CA GLY A 24 1.04 -14.79 -7.04
C GLY A 24 2.36 -14.21 -6.52
N HIS A 25 3.47 -14.92 -6.70
CA HIS A 25 4.79 -14.39 -6.40
C HIS A 25 5.14 -13.15 -7.22
N ALA A 26 4.85 -13.15 -8.54
CA ALA A 26 5.10 -12.00 -9.40
C ALA A 26 4.30 -10.76 -8.94
N ILE A 27 3.01 -10.96 -8.61
CA ILE A 27 2.14 -9.89 -8.11
C ILE A 27 2.64 -9.37 -6.77
N ASP A 28 2.99 -10.27 -5.84
CA ASP A 28 3.53 -9.91 -4.53
C ASP A 28 4.84 -9.10 -4.65
N ARG A 29 5.68 -9.38 -5.65
CA ARG A 29 6.88 -8.56 -5.95
C ARG A 29 6.54 -7.20 -6.52
N MET A 30 5.57 -7.10 -7.43
CA MET A 30 5.08 -5.80 -7.92
C MET A 30 4.56 -4.94 -6.75
N LEU A 31 3.71 -5.52 -5.89
CA LEU A 31 3.11 -4.82 -4.75
C LEU A 31 4.16 -4.37 -3.73
N ASP A 32 5.07 -5.26 -3.31
CA ASP A 32 6.07 -4.95 -2.27
C ASP A 32 7.15 -3.96 -2.71
N LEU A 33 7.52 -3.99 -3.99
CA LEU A 33 8.69 -3.26 -4.48
C LEU A 33 8.30 -2.01 -5.26
N HIS A 34 7.30 -2.09 -6.13
CA HIS A 34 6.91 -0.99 -6.99
C HIS A 34 5.74 -0.21 -6.37
N THR A 35 4.57 -0.84 -6.26
CA THR A 35 3.33 -0.20 -5.80
C THR A 35 3.49 0.39 -4.40
N TYR A 36 4.10 -0.34 -3.46
CA TYR A 36 4.34 0.16 -2.11
C TYR A 36 5.17 1.44 -2.09
N ASN A 37 6.23 1.53 -2.90
CA ASN A 37 7.06 2.75 -2.92
C ASN A 37 6.31 3.92 -3.58
N LEU A 38 5.45 3.66 -4.55
CA LEU A 38 4.55 4.67 -5.12
C LEU A 38 3.51 5.15 -4.10
N LEU A 39 2.94 4.25 -3.28
CA LEU A 39 2.07 4.62 -2.16
C LEU A 39 2.81 5.48 -1.10
N VAL A 40 4.09 5.18 -0.84
CA VAL A 40 4.95 5.99 0.04
C VAL A 40 5.16 7.38 -0.57
N GLN A 41 5.40 7.49 -1.88
CA GLN A 41 5.54 8.75 -2.59
C GLN A 41 4.26 9.59 -2.48
N ALA A 42 3.09 9.00 -2.77
CA ALA A 42 1.79 9.64 -2.66
C ALA A 42 1.47 10.15 -1.24
N ARG A 43 2.05 9.52 -0.20
CA ARG A 43 1.90 9.93 1.20
C ARG A 43 2.82 11.09 1.61
N ILE A 44 3.84 11.45 0.83
CA ILE A 44 4.82 12.49 1.23
C ILE A 44 4.17 13.82 1.66
N PRO A 45 3.10 14.32 0.99
CA PRO A 45 2.39 15.52 1.44
C PRO A 45 1.81 15.39 2.86
N SER A 46 1.35 14.21 3.26
CA SER A 46 0.71 13.95 4.56
C SER A 46 1.68 13.64 5.70
N ILE A 47 2.99 13.57 5.45
CA ILE A 47 4.01 13.34 6.50
C ILE A 47 3.91 14.36 7.63
N ASN A 48 3.58 15.62 7.34
CA ASN A 48 3.39 16.63 8.38
C ASN A 48 2.24 16.26 9.33
N ALA A 49 1.11 15.79 8.79
CA ALA A 49 -0.03 15.34 9.59
C ALA A 49 0.34 14.13 10.43
N PHE A 50 1.08 13.17 9.85
CA PHE A 50 1.58 11.99 10.56
C PHE A 50 2.51 12.37 11.73
N VAL A 51 3.53 13.22 11.49
CA VAL A 51 4.44 13.68 12.54
C VAL A 51 3.69 14.49 13.60
N SER A 52 2.74 15.35 13.20
CA SER A 52 1.90 16.11 14.12
C SER A 52 1.02 15.22 14.99
N PHE A 53 0.54 14.10 14.46
CA PHE A 53 -0.21 13.08 15.19
C PHE A 53 0.69 12.36 16.21
N MET A 54 1.87 11.90 15.78
CA MET A 54 2.81 11.16 16.63
C MET A 54 3.40 12.01 17.77
N THR A 55 3.49 13.33 17.59
CA THR A 55 4.05 14.26 18.58
C THR A 55 3.01 14.90 19.49
N ARG A 56 1.78 14.37 19.54
CA ARG A 56 0.70 14.90 20.39
C ARG A 56 1.05 14.94 21.88
N SER A 57 1.90 14.01 22.35
CA SER A 57 2.36 13.94 23.74
C SER A 57 3.56 14.85 24.05
N VAL A 58 4.17 15.48 23.03
CA VAL A 58 5.29 16.41 23.23
C VAL A 58 4.77 17.72 23.82
N LEU A 59 5.49 18.25 24.81
CA LEU A 59 5.13 19.51 25.46
C LEU A 59 4.99 20.66 24.45
N PRO A 60 3.99 21.55 24.62
CA PRO A 60 3.68 22.62 23.67
C PRO A 60 4.85 23.50 23.19
N PRO A 61 5.80 23.95 24.05
CA PRO A 61 6.86 24.85 23.59
C PRO A 61 7.85 24.19 22.62
N PHE A 62 8.07 22.87 22.72
CA PHE A 62 9.01 22.15 21.85
C PHE A 62 8.35 21.56 20.61
N ARG A 63 7.02 21.38 20.64
CA ARG A 63 6.28 20.67 19.60
C ARG A 63 6.43 21.29 18.20
N PRO A 64 6.32 22.61 17.97
CA PRO A 64 6.47 23.17 16.63
C PRO A 64 7.82 22.86 15.98
N LEU A 65 8.90 22.92 16.77
CA LEU A 65 10.26 22.61 16.32
C LEU A 65 10.40 21.13 15.95
N VAL A 66 9.89 20.24 16.81
CA VAL A 66 9.91 18.79 16.56
C VAL A 66 9.10 18.43 15.32
N VAL A 67 7.92 19.04 15.13
CA VAL A 67 7.09 18.82 13.94
C VAL A 67 7.78 19.30 12.67
N ALA A 68 8.35 20.51 12.67
CA ALA A 68 9.04 21.05 11.51
C ALA A 68 10.25 20.18 11.11
N PHE A 69 11.11 19.86 12.08
CA PHE A 69 12.31 19.07 11.85
C PHE A 69 11.98 17.62 11.46
N GLY A 70 11.05 16.98 12.17
CA GLY A 70 10.58 15.63 11.88
C GLY A 70 9.94 15.52 10.49
N THR A 71 9.15 16.53 10.09
CA THR A 71 8.56 16.58 8.75
C THR A 71 9.63 16.72 7.68
N TRP A 72 10.62 17.60 7.87
CA TRP A 72 11.71 17.78 6.92
C TRP A 72 12.53 16.50 6.73
N ILE A 73 12.94 15.86 7.84
CA ILE A 73 13.65 14.57 7.80
C ILE A 73 12.78 13.50 7.14
N GLY A 74 11.53 13.37 7.56
CA GLY A 74 10.61 12.34 7.07
C GLY A 74 10.42 12.43 5.56
N LYS A 75 10.16 13.65 5.03
CA LYS A 75 10.04 13.88 3.58
C LYS A 75 11.34 13.54 2.85
N ARG A 76 12.51 13.90 3.41
CA ARG A 76 13.81 13.58 2.79
C ARG A 76 14.08 12.08 2.73
N ILE A 77 13.81 11.35 3.82
CA ILE A 77 13.97 9.89 3.89
C ILE A 77 13.02 9.20 2.90
N ALA A 78 11.75 9.61 2.87
CA ALA A 78 10.76 9.05 1.97
C ALA A 78 11.17 9.22 0.50
N ARG A 79 11.50 10.45 0.06
CA ARG A 79 11.95 10.69 -1.32
C ARG A 79 13.19 9.89 -1.69
N LYS A 80 14.19 9.84 -0.80
CA LYS A 80 15.42 9.07 -1.05
C LYS A 80 15.12 7.58 -1.19
N ARG A 81 14.23 7.04 -0.36
CA ARG A 81 13.80 5.63 -0.44
C ARG A 81 13.10 5.34 -1.76
N VAL A 82 12.11 6.15 -2.12
CA VAL A 82 11.34 5.99 -3.36
C VAL A 82 12.30 6.04 -4.55
N ALA A 83 13.11 7.10 -4.65
CA ALA A 83 14.04 7.25 -5.75
C ALA A 83 15.09 6.12 -5.84
N GLY A 84 15.57 5.62 -4.70
CA GLY A 84 16.49 4.49 -4.66
C GLY A 84 15.85 3.14 -4.99
N SER A 85 14.51 3.04 -4.96
CA SER A 85 13.78 1.80 -5.18
C SER A 85 13.22 1.71 -6.60
N ILE A 86 12.64 2.80 -7.11
CA ILE A 86 11.95 2.81 -8.42
C ILE A 86 12.57 3.79 -9.43
N GLY A 87 13.44 4.71 -8.99
CA GLY A 87 14.04 5.74 -9.83
C GLY A 87 13.50 7.15 -9.57
N TYR A 88 14.15 8.15 -10.17
CA TYR A 88 13.76 9.55 -10.07
C TYR A 88 12.79 9.91 -11.17
N PHE A 89 11.63 10.40 -10.79
CA PHE A 89 10.59 10.90 -11.68
C PHE A 89 10.03 12.23 -11.14
N SER A 90 9.29 12.93 -11.99
CA SER A 90 8.45 14.05 -11.57
C SER A 90 7.26 13.57 -10.74
N GLU A 91 6.62 14.48 -10.01
CA GLU A 91 5.42 14.13 -9.22
C GLU A 91 4.33 13.55 -10.14
N GLY A 92 4.03 14.17 -11.29
CA GLY A 92 3.02 13.67 -12.22
C GLY A 92 3.32 12.29 -12.80
N GLU A 93 4.59 11.98 -13.09
CA GLU A 93 5.01 10.63 -13.52
C GLU A 93 4.83 9.60 -12.39
N TYR A 94 5.09 9.97 -11.13
CA TYR A 94 4.78 9.08 -10.00
C TYR A 94 3.28 8.80 -9.87
N GLU A 95 2.43 9.80 -10.09
CA GLU A 95 0.97 9.60 -10.07
C GLU A 95 0.53 8.66 -11.20
N GLU A 96 1.07 8.85 -12.41
CA GLU A 96 0.79 7.99 -13.57
C GLU A 96 1.23 6.55 -13.33
N LEU A 97 2.44 6.34 -12.79
CA LEU A 97 2.95 5.01 -12.43
C LEU A 97 2.07 4.33 -11.38
N LEU A 98 1.65 5.07 -10.34
CA LEU A 98 0.75 4.53 -9.31
C LEU A 98 -0.59 4.15 -9.91
N ARG A 99 -1.19 5.03 -10.71
CA ARG A 99 -2.46 4.77 -11.39
C ARG A 99 -2.36 3.54 -12.29
N ASN A 100 -1.27 3.40 -13.04
CA ASN A 100 -1.04 2.22 -13.88
C ASN A 100 -0.95 0.93 -13.05
N ASP A 101 -0.20 0.93 -11.94
CA ASP A 101 -0.12 -0.24 -11.04
C ASP A 101 -1.49 -0.66 -10.52
N LEU A 102 -2.32 0.31 -10.10
CA LEU A 102 -3.68 0.04 -9.64
C LEU A 102 -4.58 -0.48 -10.77
N ILE A 103 -4.43 0.03 -12.00
CA ILE A 103 -5.12 -0.49 -13.19
C ILE A 103 -4.71 -1.93 -13.45
N GLN A 104 -3.42 -2.26 -13.40
CA GLN A 104 -2.97 -3.64 -13.58
C GLN A 104 -3.51 -4.56 -12.48
N LEU A 105 -3.56 -4.09 -11.23
CA LEU A 105 -4.16 -4.84 -10.13
C LEU A 105 -5.66 -5.08 -10.36
N GLN A 106 -6.39 -4.08 -10.84
CA GLN A 106 -7.80 -4.20 -11.22
C GLN A 106 -8.01 -5.15 -12.41
N ASN A 107 -7.13 -5.14 -13.41
CA ASN A 107 -7.16 -6.09 -14.53
C ASN A 107 -6.88 -7.52 -14.06
N ILE A 108 -5.92 -7.69 -13.14
CA ILE A 108 -5.63 -8.96 -12.50
C ILE A 108 -6.85 -9.45 -11.72
N LEU A 109 -7.54 -8.57 -11.00
CA LEU A 109 -8.80 -8.89 -10.33
C LEU A 109 -9.87 -9.34 -11.35
N GLY A 110 -10.14 -8.52 -12.37
CA GLY A 110 -11.21 -8.77 -13.34
C GLY A 110 -12.54 -9.10 -12.65
N ASP A 111 -13.24 -10.13 -13.12
CA ASP A 111 -14.50 -10.58 -12.51
C ASP A 111 -14.31 -11.53 -11.31
N LYS A 112 -13.08 -11.70 -10.83
CA LYS A 112 -12.79 -12.62 -9.71
C LYS A 112 -13.13 -11.96 -8.38
N LYS A 113 -13.53 -12.78 -7.41
CA LYS A 113 -13.81 -12.31 -6.05
C LYS A 113 -12.55 -11.79 -5.35
N PHE A 114 -11.44 -12.50 -5.54
CA PHE A 114 -10.10 -12.19 -5.05
C PHE A 114 -9.09 -12.27 -6.21
N LEU A 115 -7.88 -11.74 -6.04
CA LEU A 115 -6.92 -11.52 -7.14
C LEU A 115 -6.63 -12.78 -7.95
N LEU A 116 -6.59 -13.95 -7.29
CA LEU A 116 -6.24 -15.22 -7.91
C LEU A 116 -7.38 -16.24 -7.88
N GLY A 117 -8.63 -15.81 -7.64
CA GLY A 117 -9.80 -16.68 -7.77
C GLY A 117 -10.92 -16.42 -6.76
N LYS A 118 -11.51 -17.51 -6.27
CA LYS A 118 -12.71 -17.48 -5.41
C LYS A 118 -12.41 -17.39 -3.91
N GLU A 119 -11.23 -17.83 -3.49
CA GLU A 119 -10.75 -17.77 -2.11
C GLU A 119 -9.54 -16.83 -2.02
N PRO A 120 -9.35 -16.12 -0.89
CA PRO A 120 -8.20 -15.25 -0.72
C PRO A 120 -6.91 -16.07 -0.65
N THR A 121 -5.86 -15.51 -1.20
CA THR A 121 -4.49 -16.04 -1.15
C THR A 121 -3.58 -15.09 -0.37
N ALA A 122 -2.31 -15.46 -0.19
CA ALA A 122 -1.35 -14.57 0.45
C ALA A 122 -1.19 -13.22 -0.27
N VAL A 123 -1.37 -13.18 -1.60
CA VAL A 123 -1.31 -11.92 -2.36
C VAL A 123 -2.42 -10.96 -1.97
N ASP A 124 -3.62 -11.48 -1.69
CA ASP A 124 -4.73 -10.64 -1.26
C ASP A 124 -4.43 -9.96 0.06
N CYS A 125 -3.79 -10.67 0.99
CA CYS A 125 -3.31 -10.08 2.24
C CYS A 125 -2.25 -8.99 2.01
N THR A 126 -1.33 -9.20 1.06
CA THR A 126 -0.30 -8.19 0.71
C THR A 126 -0.95 -6.95 0.09
N ALA A 127 -1.82 -7.12 -0.90
CA ALA A 127 -2.51 -6.03 -1.58
C ALA A 127 -3.36 -5.21 -0.58
N PHE A 128 -4.19 -5.91 0.19
CA PHE A 128 -5.02 -5.31 1.22
C PHE A 128 -4.20 -4.55 2.26
N GLY A 129 -3.12 -5.16 2.78
CA GLY A 129 -2.26 -4.53 3.77
C GLY A 129 -1.62 -3.23 3.29
N HIS A 130 -1.11 -3.20 2.05
CA HIS A 130 -0.51 -2.00 1.47
C HIS A 130 -1.55 -0.91 1.18
N LEU A 131 -2.68 -1.26 0.58
CA LEU A 131 -3.76 -0.32 0.25
C LEU A 131 -4.39 0.26 1.52
N CYS A 132 -4.73 -0.57 2.50
CA CYS A 132 -5.29 -0.11 3.78
C CYS A 132 -4.29 0.73 4.58
N ALA A 133 -3.01 0.37 4.58
CA ALA A 133 -2.01 1.23 5.19
C ALA A 133 -1.93 2.59 4.49
N ALA A 134 -2.10 2.66 3.17
CA ALA A 134 -2.16 3.93 2.46
C ALA A 134 -3.42 4.74 2.82
N LEU A 135 -4.58 4.11 2.85
CA LEU A 135 -5.87 4.77 3.11
C LEU A 135 -6.06 5.19 4.58
N TYR A 136 -5.66 4.35 5.54
CA TYR A 136 -6.09 4.52 6.93
C TYR A 136 -4.96 4.87 7.92
N ALA A 137 -3.68 4.76 7.55
CA ALA A 137 -2.59 5.02 8.50
C ALA A 137 -2.50 6.47 8.98
N VAL A 138 -3.08 7.43 8.26
CA VAL A 138 -3.12 8.85 8.64
C VAL A 138 -4.55 9.37 8.57
N PRO A 139 -5.41 9.09 9.57
CA PRO A 139 -6.85 9.43 9.51
C PRO A 139 -7.13 10.94 9.35
N THR A 140 -6.16 11.78 9.71
CA THR A 140 -6.29 13.25 9.65
C THR A 140 -5.86 13.85 8.32
N ALA A 141 -5.49 13.04 7.32
CA ALA A 141 -5.02 13.52 6.04
C ALA A 141 -5.57 12.69 4.89
N ARG A 142 -5.95 13.38 3.82
CA ARG A 142 -6.34 12.80 2.54
C ARG A 142 -5.34 13.22 1.48
N PHE A 143 -5.04 12.32 0.55
CA PHE A 143 -4.07 12.52 -0.53
C PHE A 143 -4.43 11.62 -1.72
N LEU A 144 -3.60 11.63 -2.76
CA LEU A 144 -3.84 10.98 -4.06
C LEU A 144 -4.46 9.57 -3.97
N VAL A 145 -4.02 8.73 -3.03
CA VAL A 145 -4.55 7.35 -2.90
C VAL A 145 -6.04 7.34 -2.56
N HIS A 146 -6.49 8.24 -1.69
CA HIS A 146 -7.92 8.39 -1.37
C HIS A 146 -8.70 8.82 -2.61
N GLU A 147 -8.16 9.78 -3.36
CA GLU A 147 -8.81 10.30 -4.58
C GLU A 147 -8.91 9.23 -5.66
N LEU A 148 -7.86 8.43 -5.86
CA LEU A 148 -7.86 7.32 -6.82
C LEU A 148 -8.84 6.23 -6.40
N ILE A 149 -8.69 5.65 -5.20
CA ILE A 149 -9.48 4.49 -4.78
C ILE A 149 -10.98 4.81 -4.67
N GLU A 150 -11.35 6.01 -4.22
CA GLU A 150 -12.76 6.43 -4.11
C GLU A 150 -13.33 6.94 -5.45
N SER A 151 -12.53 7.02 -6.52
CA SER A 151 -13.02 7.44 -7.83
C SER A 151 -13.83 6.35 -8.53
N PRO A 152 -14.75 6.72 -9.45
CA PRO A 152 -15.51 5.75 -10.24
C PRO A 152 -14.64 4.78 -11.06
N GLU A 153 -13.40 5.16 -11.39
CA GLU A 153 -12.47 4.32 -12.14
C GLU A 153 -12.02 3.08 -11.35
N PHE A 154 -11.87 3.23 -10.03
CA PHE A 154 -11.33 2.19 -9.16
C PHE A 154 -12.40 1.57 -8.24
N THR A 155 -13.68 1.76 -8.55
CA THR A 155 -14.79 1.10 -7.85
C THR A 155 -14.57 -0.41 -7.67
N PRO A 156 -14.18 -1.19 -8.71
CA PRO A 156 -13.92 -2.63 -8.52
C PRO A 156 -12.83 -2.94 -7.49
N LEU A 157 -11.80 -2.10 -7.42
CA LEU A 157 -10.71 -2.25 -6.46
C LEU A 157 -11.13 -1.82 -5.04
N ASN A 158 -11.95 -0.77 -4.92
CA ASN A 158 -12.52 -0.35 -3.64
C ASN A 158 -13.44 -1.44 -3.05
N GLU A 159 -14.36 -1.97 -3.86
CA GLU A 159 -15.20 -3.10 -3.44
C GLU A 159 -14.38 -4.36 -3.14
N TYR A 160 -13.24 -4.55 -3.80
CA TYR A 160 -12.31 -5.63 -3.47
C TYR A 160 -11.70 -5.46 -2.08
N ILE A 161 -11.32 -4.24 -1.69
CA ILE A 161 -10.82 -3.94 -0.34
C ILE A 161 -11.89 -4.33 0.69
N ASP A 162 -13.14 -3.91 0.50
CA ASP A 162 -14.26 -4.25 1.38
C ASP A 162 -14.46 -5.77 1.48
N ARG A 163 -14.45 -6.48 0.34
CA ARG A 163 -14.58 -7.95 0.32
C ARG A 163 -13.46 -8.67 1.07
N VAL A 164 -12.24 -8.14 1.03
CA VAL A 164 -11.10 -8.72 1.77
C VAL A 164 -11.21 -8.40 3.25
N GLU A 165 -11.64 -7.18 3.61
CA GLU A 165 -11.89 -6.79 5.00
C GLU A 165 -12.93 -7.71 5.67
N ASP A 166 -14.13 -7.80 5.09
CA ASP A 166 -15.22 -8.66 5.57
C ASP A 166 -14.77 -10.12 5.71
N ARG A 167 -13.94 -10.60 4.77
CA ARG A 167 -13.46 -11.99 4.79
C ARG A 167 -12.43 -12.24 5.89
N ILE A 168 -11.59 -11.27 6.22
CA ILE A 168 -10.49 -11.42 7.19
C ILE A 168 -10.94 -11.09 8.61
N PHE A 169 -11.77 -10.05 8.78
CA PHE A 169 -12.11 -9.50 10.09
C PHE A 169 -13.55 -9.79 10.55
N GLY A 170 -14.44 -10.24 9.66
CA GLY A 170 -15.84 -10.59 9.96
C GLY A 170 -16.78 -9.40 9.97
#